data_AF-A0A7C3P0Z6-F1
#
_entry.id   AF-A0A7C3P0Z6-F1
#
_cell.length_a   1.000
_cell.length_b   1.000
_cell.length_c   1.000
_cell.angle_alpha   90.00
_cell.angle_beta   90.00
_cell.angle_gamma   90.00
#
_symmetry.space_group_name_H-M   'P 1'
#
loop_
_entity.id
_entity.type
_entity.pdbx_description
1 polymer ?
#
loop_
_entity_poly.entity_id
_entity_poly.type
_entity_poly.pdbx_seq_one_letter_code
_entity_poly.pdbx_strand_id
1 'polypeptide(L)'
;KLPAEATSRLIEQPVRAAGALAKIDAAPAEQRFAIAVAAFGQRLRGESALDGYAYGRIAELANGARGTDTEGYRAEFVRLIRMAETMGAVAQR
;
A
#
# COMPACT_ATOMS: atom_id res chain seq x y z
N LYS A 1 16.01 21.66 -6.14
CA LYS A 1 17.38 22.22 -6.04
C LYS A 1 18.31 21.32 -6.84
N LEU A 2 19.01 21.83 -7.85
CA LEU A 2 20.08 21.06 -8.52
C LEU A 2 21.32 21.02 -7.62
N PRO A 3 22.23 20.05 -7.78
CA PRO A 3 23.52 20.08 -7.10
C PRO A 3 24.23 21.41 -7.40
N ALA A 4 24.80 22.05 -6.37
CA ALA A 4 25.46 23.37 -6.38
C ALA A 4 24.58 24.65 -6.48
N GLU A 5 23.27 24.55 -6.69
CA GLU A 5 22.41 25.74 -6.74
C GLU A 5 21.90 26.07 -5.33
N ALA A 6 22.07 27.29 -4.79
CA ALA A 6 21.71 27.60 -3.40
C ALA A 6 20.18 27.70 -3.15
N THR A 7 19.42 28.01 -4.18
CA THR A 7 17.99 28.35 -4.08
C THR A 7 17.14 27.27 -4.75
N SER A 8 16.12 26.75 -4.06
CA SER A 8 15.20 25.78 -4.66
C SER A 8 14.16 26.49 -5.51
N ARG A 9 13.88 25.96 -6.70
CA ARG A 9 12.75 26.39 -7.53
C ARG A 9 11.52 25.57 -7.14
N LEU A 10 10.40 26.26 -6.96
CA LEU A 10 9.11 25.64 -6.71
C LEU A 10 8.63 24.95 -8.00
N ILE A 11 8.21 23.69 -7.89
CA ILE A 11 7.57 22.94 -8.96
C ILE A 11 6.18 22.60 -8.46
N GLU A 12 5.15 23.12 -9.12
CA GLU A 12 3.76 22.85 -8.81
C GLU A 12 3.11 22.13 -9.98
N GLN A 13 2.49 20.99 -9.69
CA GLN A 13 1.74 20.21 -10.66
C GLN A 13 0.35 19.94 -10.08
N PRO A 14 -0.73 20.45 -10.69
CA PRO A 14 -2.07 20.20 -10.17
C PRO A 14 -2.49 18.75 -10.42
N VAL A 15 -3.13 18.14 -9.42
CA VAL A 15 -3.73 16.81 -9.53
C VAL A 15 -5.03 16.92 -10.33
N ARG A 16 -5.05 16.41 -11.55
CA ARG A 16 -6.22 16.48 -12.45
C ARG A 16 -7.04 15.20 -12.38
N ALA A 17 -8.36 15.35 -12.40
CA ALA A 17 -9.29 14.20 -12.44
C ALA A 17 -9.03 13.27 -13.64
N ALA A 18 -8.59 13.82 -14.77
CA ALA A 18 -8.24 13.03 -15.96
C ALA A 18 -7.06 12.06 -15.74
N GLY A 19 -6.23 12.28 -14.71
CA GLY A 19 -5.15 11.37 -14.31
C GLY A 19 -5.57 10.33 -13.28
N ALA A 20 -6.81 10.37 -12.79
CA ALA A 20 -7.32 9.40 -11.83
C ALA A 20 -7.66 8.07 -12.52
N LEU A 21 -7.31 6.97 -11.88
CA LEU A 21 -7.66 5.63 -12.34
C LEU A 21 -9.01 5.24 -11.74
N ALA A 22 -9.90 4.71 -12.57
CA ALA A 22 -11.24 4.30 -12.13
C ALA A 22 -11.23 3.11 -11.17
N LYS A 23 -10.18 2.26 -11.23
CA LYS A 23 -10.01 1.09 -10.38
C LYS A 23 -8.57 1.01 -9.92
N ILE A 24 -8.38 0.55 -8.68
CA ILE A 24 -7.05 0.35 -8.11
C ILE A 24 -6.24 -0.65 -8.93
N ASP A 25 -6.87 -1.68 -9.49
CA ASP A 25 -6.21 -2.72 -10.30
C ASP A 25 -5.57 -2.18 -11.59
N ALA A 26 -6.03 -1.03 -12.09
CA ALA A 26 -5.44 -0.36 -13.24
C ALA A 26 -4.13 0.37 -12.87
N ALA A 27 -3.83 0.52 -11.57
CA ALA A 27 -2.59 1.15 -11.14
C ALA A 27 -1.40 0.20 -11.33
N PRO A 28 -0.19 0.74 -11.57
CA PRO A 28 0.99 -0.10 -11.69
C PRO A 28 1.24 -0.87 -10.39
N ALA A 29 1.88 -2.03 -10.52
CA ALA A 29 2.10 -2.95 -9.40
C ALA A 29 2.81 -2.27 -8.22
N GLU A 30 3.78 -1.39 -8.48
CA GLU A 30 4.50 -0.68 -7.44
C GLU A 30 3.61 0.22 -6.58
N GLN A 31 2.72 0.99 -7.21
CA GLN A 31 1.74 1.82 -6.49
C GLN A 31 0.78 0.95 -5.69
N ARG A 32 0.24 -0.12 -6.28
CA ARG A 32 -0.66 -1.04 -5.56
C ARG A 32 0.00 -1.68 -4.35
N PHE A 33 1.26 -2.09 -4.49
CA PHE A 33 2.02 -2.68 -3.39
C PHE A 33 2.31 -1.65 -2.29
N ALA A 34 2.76 -0.44 -2.65
CA ALA A 34 2.99 0.63 -1.69
C ALA A 34 1.71 1.00 -0.91
N ILE A 35 0.55 1.02 -1.59
CA ILE A 35 -0.75 1.23 -0.95
C ILE A 35 -1.08 0.07 0.01
N ALA A 36 -0.81 -1.18 -0.35
CA ALA A 36 -1.00 -2.31 0.55
C ALA A 36 -0.13 -2.21 1.83
N VAL A 37 1.13 -1.76 1.69
CA VAL A 37 2.03 -1.51 2.83
C VAL A 37 1.48 -0.42 3.74
N ALA A 38 1.03 0.70 3.17
CA ALA A 38 0.43 1.79 3.94
C ALA A 38 -0.85 1.31 4.66
N ALA A 39 -1.77 0.66 3.93
CA ALA A 39 -3.01 0.14 4.49
C ALA A 39 -2.75 -0.85 5.64
N PHE A 40 -1.75 -1.72 5.53
CA PHE A 40 -1.36 -2.62 6.61
C PHE A 40 -0.92 -1.85 7.87
N GLY A 41 -0.03 -0.85 7.71
CA GLY A 41 0.42 -0.02 8.82
C GLY A 41 -0.71 0.77 9.48
N GLN A 42 -1.60 1.37 8.68
CA GLN A 42 -2.77 2.10 9.19
C GLN A 42 -3.74 1.17 9.92
N ARG A 43 -3.95 -0.04 9.40
CA ARG A 43 -4.81 -1.05 10.02
C ARG A 43 -4.26 -1.57 11.34
N LEU A 44 -2.94 -1.73 11.46
CA LEU A 44 -2.27 -2.08 12.72
C LEU A 44 -2.38 -0.96 13.77
N ARG A 45 -2.37 0.30 13.34
CA ARG A 45 -2.57 1.46 14.21
C ARG A 45 -4.03 1.70 14.62
N GLY A 46 -4.98 0.97 14.03
CA GLY A 46 -6.41 1.15 14.30
C GLY A 46 -6.96 2.47 13.75
N GLU A 47 -6.46 2.94 12.61
CA GLU A 47 -6.99 4.16 11.97
C GLU A 47 -8.42 3.91 11.44
N SER A 48 -9.36 4.78 11.81
CA SER A 48 -10.78 4.65 11.45
C SER A 48 -11.05 4.72 9.95
N ALA A 49 -10.15 5.36 9.18
CA ALA A 49 -10.23 5.38 7.72
C ALA A 49 -10.17 3.98 7.09
N LEU A 50 -9.66 2.98 7.84
CA LEU A 50 -9.52 1.59 7.42
C LEU A 50 -10.55 0.68 8.12
N ASP A 51 -11.54 1.25 8.80
CA ASP A 51 -12.63 0.48 9.41
C ASP A 51 -13.38 -0.31 8.32
N GLY A 52 -13.53 -1.62 8.55
CA GLY A 52 -14.10 -2.54 7.56
C GLY A 52 -13.14 -2.97 6.43
N TYR A 53 -11.94 -2.38 6.32
CA TYR A 53 -10.91 -2.87 5.40
C TYR A 53 -10.09 -3.99 6.06
N ALA A 54 -10.56 -5.22 5.89
CA ALA A 54 -9.98 -6.40 6.53
C ALA A 54 -8.54 -6.71 6.05
N TYR A 55 -7.75 -7.36 6.92
CA TYR A 55 -6.40 -7.83 6.59
C TYR A 55 -6.37 -8.70 5.32
N GLY A 56 -7.36 -9.57 5.12
CA GLY A 56 -7.50 -10.35 3.89
C GLY A 56 -7.55 -9.49 2.61
N ARG A 57 -8.24 -8.34 2.63
CA ARG A 57 -8.30 -7.41 1.49
C ARG A 57 -6.95 -6.74 1.22
N ILE A 58 -6.20 -6.43 2.28
CA ILE A 58 -4.83 -5.90 2.18
C ILE A 58 -3.90 -6.97 1.58
N ALA A 59 -4.04 -8.23 2.02
CA ALA A 59 -3.26 -9.36 1.49
C ALA A 59 -3.58 -9.64 0.01
N GLU A 60 -4.84 -9.56 -0.40
CA GLU A 60 -5.27 -9.66 -1.81
C GLU A 60 -4.59 -8.58 -2.67
N LEU A 61 -4.64 -7.32 -2.22
CA LEU A 61 -4.02 -6.20 -2.93
C LEU A 61 -2.50 -6.38 -3.07
N ALA A 62 -1.81 -6.75 -1.97
CA ALA A 62 -0.38 -7.01 -1.99
C ALA A 62 -0.01 -8.20 -2.90
N ASN A 63 -0.77 -9.29 -2.84
CA ASN A 63 -0.52 -10.49 -3.64
C ASN A 63 -0.72 -10.23 -5.14
N GLY A 64 -1.76 -9.48 -5.51
CA GLY A 64 -1.98 -9.05 -6.89
C GLY A 64 -0.91 -8.10 -7.43
N ALA A 65 -0.09 -7.53 -6.54
CA ALA A 65 0.99 -6.59 -6.84
C ALA A 65 2.40 -7.15 -6.56
N ARG A 66 2.52 -8.48 -6.43
CA ARG A 66 3.77 -9.16 -6.10
C ARG A 66 4.82 -9.06 -7.20
N GLY A 67 4.41 -9.08 -8.47
CA GLY A 67 5.35 -9.11 -9.60
C GLY A 67 6.22 -10.37 -9.61
N THR A 68 7.41 -10.28 -10.19
CA THR A 68 8.37 -11.40 -10.28
C THR A 68 8.88 -11.84 -8.92
N ASP A 69 9.09 -10.89 -7.99
CA ASP A 69 9.43 -11.17 -6.59
C ASP A 69 10.59 -12.16 -6.42
N THR A 70 11.69 -11.93 -7.15
CA THR A 70 12.85 -12.85 -7.25
C THR A 70 13.40 -13.25 -5.88
N GLU A 71 13.46 -12.30 -4.94
CA GLU A 71 13.96 -12.51 -3.57
C GLU A 71 12.85 -12.92 -2.59
N GLY A 72 11.59 -13.00 -3.03
CA GLY A 72 10.46 -13.45 -2.22
C GLY A 72 9.95 -12.46 -1.16
N TYR A 73 10.51 -11.25 -1.06
CA TYR A 73 10.14 -10.28 -0.02
C TYR A 73 8.67 -9.87 -0.05
N ARG A 74 8.06 -9.77 -1.24
CA ARG A 74 6.65 -9.38 -1.35
C ARG A 74 5.73 -10.53 -0.96
N ALA A 75 6.13 -11.77 -1.25
CA ALA A 75 5.45 -12.96 -0.74
C ALA A 75 5.54 -13.04 0.80
N GLU A 76 6.70 -12.73 1.39
CA GLU A 76 6.85 -12.68 2.85
C GLU A 76 5.94 -11.62 3.48
N PHE A 77 5.86 -10.44 2.87
CA PHE A 77 4.94 -9.41 3.32
C PHE A 77 3.47 -9.88 3.32
N VAL A 78 3.03 -10.57 2.25
CA VAL A 78 1.70 -11.18 2.20
C VAL A 78 1.50 -12.21 3.33
N ARG A 79 2.51 -13.02 3.65
CA ARG A 79 2.46 -13.97 4.79
C ARG A 79 2.28 -13.24 6.11
N LEU A 80 2.99 -12.14 6.34
CA LEU A 80 2.86 -11.34 7.56
C LEU A 80 1.45 -10.77 7.74
N ILE A 81 0.83 -10.28 6.66
CA ILE A 81 -0.54 -9.77 6.72
C ILE A 81 -1.53 -10.89 7.12
N ARG A 82 -1.39 -12.08 6.53
CA ARG A 82 -2.23 -13.24 6.88
C ARG A 82 -2.03 -13.70 8.32
N MET A 83 -0.82 -13.59 8.85
CA MET A 83 -0.57 -13.88 10.26
C MET A 83 -1.24 -12.84 11.18
N ALA A 84 -1.21 -11.56 10.81
CA ALA A 84 -1.93 -10.53 11.54
C ALA A 84 -3.46 -10.75 11.51
N GLU A 85 -3.99 -11.24 10.39
CA GLU A 85 -5.41 -11.62 10.26
C GLU A 85 -5.80 -12.71 11.26
N THR A 86 -5.02 -13.79 11.37
CA THR A 86 -5.31 -14.88 12.29
C THR A 86 -5.18 -14.44 13.75
N MET A 87 -4.17 -13.64 14.08
CA MET A 87 -3.99 -13.08 15.43
C MET A 87 -5.12 -12.12 15.80
N GLY A 88 -5.53 -11.24 14.88
CA GLY A 88 -6.64 -10.34 15.08
C GLY A 88 -7.97 -11.08 15.27
N ALA A 89 -8.20 -12.17 14.55
CA ALA A 89 -9.37 -13.01 14.73
C ALA A 89 -9.39 -13.73 16.10
N VAL A 90 -8.22 -14.02 16.67
CA VAL A 90 -8.10 -14.58 18.03
C VAL A 90 -8.31 -13.51 19.10
N ALA A 91 -7.82 -12.28 18.90
CA ALA A 91 -7.97 -11.18 19.86
C ALA A 91 -9.39 -10.60 19.96
N GLN A 92 -10.27 -10.92 19.00
CA GLN A 92 -11.67 -10.48 18.96
C GLN A 92 -12.65 -11.53 19.52
N ARG A 93 -12.14 -12.64 20.06
CA ARG A 93 -12.91 -13.63 20.83
C ARG A 93 -12.72 -13.40 22.32
#